data_AF-A0A257LZ82-F1
#
_entry.id   AF-A0A257LZ82-F1
#
_cell.length_a   1.000
_cell.length_b   1.000
_cell.length_c   1.000
_cell.angle_alpha   90.00
_cell.angle_beta   90.00
_cell.angle_gamma   90.00
#
_symmetry.space_group_name_H-M   'P 1'
#
loop_
_entity.id
_entity.type
_entity.pdbx_description
1 polymer ?
#
loop_
_entity_poly.entity_id
_entity_poly.type
_entity_poly.pdbx_seq_one_letter_code
_entity_poly.pdbx_strand_id
1 'polypeptide(L)'
;MISRYNRAQLARAILAFIGGLTCCCLAFLFFRHAPAYVAWQIGHRLSSEQSLWIGLAGLAVVLASGYRTWKSQGGLQSYHESSLYHNLGEETAGAIVVGLYAHRITAPAYMLTQLFLSGPLLLLRSLTLVSSRIPDSPELSNRLQQTLELLRAANKWQSLSDYPSHRTEILYLAQMGLIDFSGHSNPPRIKAN
;
A
#
# COMPACT_ATOMS: atom_id res chain seq x y z
N MET A 1 3.08 -14.06 -21.55
CA MET A 1 3.69 -13.58 -20.27
C MET A 1 3.01 -12.32 -19.77
N ILE A 2 3.01 -11.27 -20.58
CA ILE A 2 2.36 -9.97 -20.30
C ILE A 2 0.87 -10.14 -19.92
N SER A 3 0.11 -10.89 -20.72
CA SER A 3 -1.33 -11.13 -20.46
C SER A 3 -1.61 -11.76 -19.09
N ARG A 4 -0.80 -12.74 -18.66
CA ARG A 4 -0.91 -13.37 -17.34
C ARG A 4 -0.61 -12.36 -16.23
N TYR A 5 0.46 -11.58 -16.38
CA TYR A 5 0.84 -10.53 -15.44
C TYR A 5 -0.26 -9.46 -15.32
N ASN A 6 -0.75 -8.93 -16.45
CA ASN A 6 -1.81 -7.93 -16.49
C ASN A 6 -3.12 -8.42 -15.87
N ARG A 7 -3.51 -9.68 -16.10
CA ARG A 7 -4.68 -10.30 -15.45
C ARG A 7 -4.52 -10.37 -13.93
N ALA A 8 -3.35 -10.80 -13.46
CA ALA A 8 -3.06 -10.83 -12.03
C ALA A 8 -3.07 -9.43 -11.40
N GLN A 9 -2.49 -8.43 -12.08
CA GLN A 9 -2.51 -7.05 -11.64
C GLN A 9 -3.93 -6.48 -11.58
N LEU A 10 -4.76 -6.76 -12.59
CA LEU A 10 -6.16 -6.35 -12.61
C LEU A 10 -6.95 -6.97 -11.45
N ALA A 11 -6.78 -8.28 -11.20
CA ALA A 11 -7.43 -8.95 -10.08
C ALA A 11 -7.02 -8.34 -8.72
N ARG A 12 -5.71 -8.07 -8.53
CA ARG A 12 -5.20 -7.39 -7.33
C ARG A 12 -5.74 -5.96 -7.20
N ALA A 13 -5.85 -5.24 -8.31
CA ALA A 13 -6.40 -3.89 -8.33
C ALA A 13 -7.87 -3.88 -7.93
N ILE A 14 -8.68 -4.80 -8.44
CA ILE A 14 -10.11 -4.94 -8.09
C ILE A 14 -10.24 -5.27 -6.59
N LEU A 15 -9.46 -6.23 -6.09
CA LEU A 15 -9.49 -6.59 -4.66
C LEU A 15 -9.08 -5.41 -3.77
N ALA A 16 -8.01 -4.68 -4.15
CA ALA A 16 -7.58 -3.48 -3.43
C ALA A 16 -8.64 -2.38 -3.49
N PHE A 17 -9.30 -2.19 -4.63
CA PHE A 17 -10.37 -1.20 -4.78
C PHE A 17 -11.57 -1.52 -3.88
N ILE A 18 -12.06 -2.77 -3.92
CA ILE A 18 -13.18 -3.22 -3.08
C ILE A 18 -12.81 -3.11 -1.60
N GLY A 19 -11.65 -3.64 -1.20
CA GLY A 19 -11.19 -3.56 0.19
C GLY A 19 -11.01 -2.12 0.67
N GLY A 20 -10.50 -1.24 -0.21
CA GLY A 20 -10.37 0.19 0.04
C GLY A 20 -11.72 0.88 0.27
N LEU A 21 -12.71 0.61 -0.59
CA LEU A 21 -14.07 1.11 -0.43
C LEU A 21 -14.72 0.62 0.87
N THR A 22 -14.56 -0.66 1.21
CA THR A 22 -15.09 -1.23 2.46
C THR A 22 -14.50 -0.51 3.68
N CYS A 23 -13.17 -0.30 3.72
CA CYS A 23 -12.52 0.37 4.84
C CYS A 23 -12.92 1.86 4.94
N CYS A 24 -13.06 2.55 3.81
CA CYS A 24 -13.58 3.92 3.78
C CYS A 24 -15.04 3.99 4.28
N CYS A 25 -15.88 3.03 3.90
CA CYS A 25 -17.26 2.94 4.38
C CYS A 25 -17.30 2.71 5.90
N LEU A 26 -16.48 1.80 6.42
CA LEU A 26 -16.35 1.56 7.87
C LEU A 26 -15.87 2.82 8.61
N ALA A 27 -14.89 3.55 8.05
CA ALA A 27 -14.44 4.82 8.63
C ALA A 27 -15.58 5.84 8.67
N PHE A 28 -16.33 6.01 7.58
CA PHE A 28 -17.49 6.90 7.53
C PHE A 28 -18.54 6.52 8.59
N LEU A 29 -18.92 5.24 8.69
CA LEU A 29 -19.89 4.78 9.68
C LEU A 29 -19.39 5.01 11.11
N PHE A 30 -18.09 4.77 11.36
CA PHE A 30 -17.49 5.04 12.65
C PHE A 30 -17.58 6.53 13.01
N PHE A 31 -17.13 7.43 12.14
CA PHE A 31 -17.19 8.87 12.40
C PHE A 31 -18.61 9.42 12.45
N ARG A 32 -19.57 8.80 11.76
CA ARG A 32 -20.98 9.17 11.85
C ARG A 32 -21.60 8.76 13.19
N HIS A 33 -21.36 7.53 13.65
CA HIS A 33 -22.10 6.94 14.77
C HIS A 33 -21.38 7.05 16.12
N ALA A 34 -20.05 6.97 16.16
CA ALA A 34 -19.31 7.03 17.43
C ALA A 34 -19.48 8.39 18.14
N PRO A 35 -19.34 9.56 17.48
CA PRO A 35 -19.59 10.85 18.11
C PRO A 35 -21.06 11.03 18.52
N ALA A 36 -22.01 10.53 17.71
CA ALA A 36 -23.44 10.55 18.04
C ALA A 36 -23.73 9.76 19.32
N TYR A 37 -23.13 8.59 19.47
CA TYR A 37 -23.24 7.76 20.67
C TYR A 37 -22.64 8.45 21.91
N VAL A 38 -21.44 9.03 21.77
CA VAL A 38 -20.78 9.76 22.86
C VAL A 38 -21.59 10.99 23.29
N ALA A 39 -22.12 11.77 22.33
CA ALA A 39 -22.97 12.91 22.65
C ALA A 39 -24.23 12.49 23.41
N TRP A 40 -24.86 11.38 23.01
CA TRP A 40 -26.03 10.84 23.68
C TRP A 40 -25.76 10.48 25.14
N GLN A 41 -24.59 9.88 25.43
CA GLN A 41 -24.16 9.57 26.80
C GLN A 41 -23.97 10.82 27.68
N ILE A 42 -23.67 11.97 27.08
CA ILE A 42 -23.48 13.25 27.78
C ILE A 42 -24.81 14.05 27.83
N GLY A 43 -25.92 13.47 27.36
CA GLY A 43 -27.25 14.08 27.37
C GLY A 43 -27.54 15.02 26.19
N HIS A 44 -26.65 15.09 25.19
CA HIS A 44 -26.86 15.84 23.96
C HIS A 44 -27.28 14.92 22.81
N ARG A 45 -28.35 15.30 22.10
CA ARG A 45 -28.79 14.58 20.89
C ARG A 45 -28.29 15.30 19.66
N LEU A 46 -27.30 14.72 18.99
CA LEU A 46 -26.87 15.16 17.67
C LEU A 46 -27.99 14.89 16.65
N SER A 47 -28.28 15.86 15.79
CA SER A 47 -29.22 15.65 14.70
C SER A 47 -28.66 14.67 13.66
N SER A 48 -29.55 14.05 12.86
CA SER A 48 -29.14 13.14 11.78
C SER A 48 -28.22 13.85 10.77
N GLU A 49 -28.50 15.12 10.48
CA GLU A 49 -27.70 15.95 9.57
C GLU A 49 -26.32 16.25 10.14
N GLN A 50 -26.22 16.63 11.42
CA GLN A 50 -24.93 16.88 12.08
C GLN A 50 -24.07 15.62 12.07
N SER A 51 -24.66 14.46 12.37
CA SER A 51 -23.96 13.17 12.35
C SER A 51 -23.44 12.81 10.95
N LEU A 52 -24.23 13.10 9.91
CA LEU A 52 -23.82 12.92 8.51
C LEU A 52 -22.59 13.77 8.18
N TRP A 53 -22.61 15.07 8.51
CA TRP A 53 -21.51 15.99 8.25
C TRP A 53 -20.23 15.61 9.01
N ILE A 54 -20.35 15.18 10.27
CA ILE A 54 -19.21 14.67 11.04
C ILE A 54 -18.61 13.42 10.36
N GLY A 55 -19.46 12.49 9.91
CA GLY A 55 -19.02 11.31 9.16
C GLY A 55 -18.25 11.68 7.88
N LEU A 56 -18.77 12.62 7.09
CA LEU A 56 -18.11 13.10 5.86
C LEU A 56 -16.79 13.83 6.17
N ALA A 57 -16.77 14.68 7.19
CA ALA A 57 -15.55 15.38 7.61
C ALA A 57 -14.48 14.40 8.08
N GLY A 58 -14.84 13.40 8.89
CA GLY A 58 -13.92 12.35 9.33
C GLY A 58 -13.36 11.54 8.15
N LEU A 59 -14.21 11.15 7.20
CA LEU A 59 -13.79 10.48 5.98
C LEU A 59 -12.82 11.36 5.16
N ALA A 60 -13.11 12.65 5.01
CA ALA A 60 -12.24 13.59 4.29
C ALA A 60 -10.86 13.70 4.95
N VAL A 61 -10.80 13.74 6.29
CA VAL A 61 -9.54 13.74 7.05
C VAL A 61 -8.76 12.45 6.83
N VAL A 62 -9.42 11.29 6.85
CA VAL A 62 -8.78 9.99 6.58
C VAL A 62 -8.23 9.94 5.16
N LEU A 63 -9.01 10.36 4.16
CA LEU A 63 -8.57 10.41 2.76
C LEU A 63 -7.36 11.34 2.58
N ALA A 64 -7.41 12.55 3.15
CA ALA A 64 -6.31 13.50 3.09
C ALA A 64 -5.04 12.94 3.78
N SER A 65 -5.20 12.29 4.93
CA SER A 65 -4.10 11.66 5.66
C SER A 65 -3.49 10.51 4.86
N GLY A 66 -4.33 9.62 4.31
CA GLY A 66 -3.88 8.50 3.49
C GLY A 66 -3.13 8.96 2.24
N TYR A 67 -3.61 10.00 1.57
CA TYR A 67 -2.93 10.61 0.44
C TYR A 67 -1.56 11.21 0.81
N ARG A 68 -1.48 11.93 1.93
CA ARG A 68 -0.21 12.47 2.44
C ARG A 68 0.78 11.36 2.78
N THR A 69 0.32 10.31 3.45
CA THR A 69 1.16 9.13 3.77
C THR A 69 1.68 8.48 2.50
N TRP A 70 0.80 8.20 1.54
CA TRP A 70 1.18 7.64 0.24
C TRP A 70 2.24 8.49 -0.47
N LYS A 71 2.06 9.81 -0.50
CA LYS A 71 3.01 10.76 -1.10
C LYS A 71 4.36 10.76 -0.38
N SER A 72 4.37 10.73 0.95
CA SER A 72 5.59 10.76 1.76
C SER A 72 6.44 9.48 1.65
N GLN A 73 5.80 8.33 1.43
CA GLN A 73 6.45 7.02 1.40
C GLN A 73 6.78 6.52 -0.03
N GLY A 74 6.69 7.39 -1.05
CA GLY A 74 6.95 7.00 -2.44
C GLY A 74 5.93 6.03 -3.03
N GLY A 75 4.75 5.90 -2.41
CA GLY A 75 3.56 5.26 -2.96
C GLY A 75 3.51 3.73 -3.01
N LEU A 76 4.52 3.00 -2.50
CA LEU A 76 4.65 1.55 -2.76
C LEU A 76 5.08 0.64 -1.58
N GLN A 77 5.22 1.12 -0.34
CA GLN A 77 5.63 0.23 0.77
C GLN A 77 4.49 -0.47 1.52
N SER A 78 4.81 -1.70 1.90
CA SER A 78 4.01 -2.69 2.60
C SER A 78 3.58 -2.24 4.01
N TYR A 79 2.35 -1.76 4.13
CA TYR A 79 1.74 -1.33 5.40
C TYR A 79 1.73 -2.41 6.51
N HIS A 80 1.91 -3.68 6.14
CA HIS A 80 2.03 -4.80 7.09
C HIS A 80 3.37 -4.84 7.83
N GLU A 81 4.41 -4.16 7.35
CA GLU A 81 5.71 -4.10 8.03
C GLU A 81 5.73 -3.06 9.16
N SER A 82 4.83 -2.06 9.15
CA SER A 82 4.77 -1.04 10.23
C SER A 82 3.78 -1.37 11.35
N SER A 83 2.89 -2.37 11.20
CA SER A 83 1.91 -2.69 12.24
C SER A 83 2.46 -3.54 13.38
N LEU A 84 3.65 -4.13 13.24
CA LEU A 84 4.24 -5.06 14.23
C LEU A 84 5.55 -4.58 14.86
N TYR A 85 6.18 -3.51 14.36
CA TYR A 85 7.41 -2.97 14.94
C TYR A 85 7.11 -1.73 15.79
N HIS A 86 6.95 -1.95 17.10
CA HIS A 86 7.14 -0.89 18.08
C HIS A 86 8.64 -0.67 18.27
N ASN A 87 9.10 0.55 18.03
CA ASN A 87 10.41 1.01 18.47
C ASN A 87 10.28 1.29 19.99
N LEU A 88 10.54 0.26 20.80
CA LEU A 88 10.49 0.32 22.26
C LEU A 88 11.75 1.03 22.76
N GLY A 89 11.62 2.35 23.00
CA GLY A 89 12.61 3.10 23.78
C GLY A 89 12.58 2.67 25.25
N GLU A 90 13.76 2.62 25.86
CA GLU A 90 14.06 2.11 27.21
C GLU A 90 13.03 2.49 28.28
N GLU A 91 12.40 1.47 28.89
CA GLU A 91 11.34 1.58 29.89
C GLU A 91 11.90 1.62 31.32
N THR A 92 11.42 2.56 32.15
CA THR A 92 11.45 2.47 33.62
C THR A 92 10.15 1.84 34.14
N ALA A 93 10.20 1.10 35.25
CA ALA A 93 9.12 0.22 35.75
C ALA A 93 7.75 0.90 36.00
N GLY A 94 7.69 2.22 36.22
CA GLY A 94 6.44 2.98 36.30
C GLY A 94 5.77 3.23 34.93
N ALA A 95 6.55 3.30 33.86
CA ALA A 95 6.07 3.42 32.48
C ALA A 95 5.47 2.10 31.97
N ILE A 96 5.85 0.96 32.55
CA ILE A 96 5.32 -0.36 32.17
C ILE A 96 3.86 -0.52 32.61
N VAL A 97 3.47 -0.03 33.80
CA VAL A 97 2.10 -0.16 34.31
C VAL A 97 1.15 0.86 33.65
N VAL A 98 1.61 2.11 33.48
CA VAL A 98 0.87 3.13 32.71
C VAL A 98 0.81 2.75 31.24
N GLY A 99 1.90 2.19 30.70
CA GLY A 99 1.99 1.61 29.36
C GLY A 99 1.02 0.45 29.16
N LEU A 100 0.83 -0.44 30.14
CA LEU A 100 -0.13 -1.55 30.06
C LEU A 100 -1.59 -1.09 29.96
N TYR A 101 -2.00 -0.08 30.74
CA TYR A 101 -3.36 0.49 30.66
C TYR A 101 -3.54 1.39 29.44
N ALA A 102 -2.54 2.20 29.11
CA ALA A 102 -2.52 2.97 27.87
C ALA A 102 -2.57 2.04 26.66
N HIS A 103 -1.85 0.92 26.64
CA HIS A 103 -1.85 -0.08 25.56
C HIS A 103 -3.19 -0.78 25.39
N ARG A 104 -3.94 -1.07 26.47
CA ARG A 104 -5.28 -1.66 26.34
C ARG A 104 -6.30 -0.75 25.66
N ILE A 105 -6.20 0.57 25.87
CA ILE A 105 -7.10 1.55 25.25
C ILE A 105 -6.56 2.04 23.89
N THR A 106 -5.25 2.15 23.76
CA THR A 106 -4.59 2.60 22.52
C THR A 106 -4.50 1.50 21.47
N ALA A 107 -4.45 0.21 21.82
CA ALA A 107 -4.38 -0.85 20.82
C ALA A 107 -5.63 -0.93 19.92
N PRO A 108 -6.88 -0.91 20.45
CA PRO A 108 -8.07 -0.82 19.59
C PRO A 108 -8.12 0.46 18.76
N ALA A 109 -7.75 1.61 19.36
CA ALA A 109 -7.71 2.89 18.65
C ALA A 109 -6.66 2.89 17.52
N TYR A 110 -5.51 2.27 17.77
CA TYR A 110 -4.45 2.08 16.78
C TYR A 110 -4.92 1.15 15.66
N MET A 111 -5.50 0.00 15.98
CA MET A 111 -6.06 -0.92 14.99
C MET A 111 -7.13 -0.24 14.11
N LEU A 112 -8.03 0.56 14.72
CA LEU A 112 -9.03 1.32 13.98
C LEU A 112 -8.38 2.39 13.08
N THR A 113 -7.34 3.06 13.56
CA THR A 113 -6.59 4.04 12.76
C THR A 113 -5.91 3.37 11.57
N GLN A 114 -5.28 2.21 11.78
CA GLN A 114 -4.66 1.41 10.71
C GLN A 114 -5.72 0.93 9.71
N LEU A 115 -6.87 0.45 10.19
CA LEU A 115 -7.99 0.02 9.35
C LEU A 115 -8.52 1.20 8.51
N PHE A 116 -8.77 2.36 9.12
CA PHE A 116 -9.30 3.53 8.41
C PHE A 116 -8.29 4.07 7.41
N LEU A 117 -7.00 4.14 7.76
CA LEU A 117 -5.96 4.59 6.83
C LEU A 117 -5.70 3.58 5.71
N SER A 118 -5.95 2.29 5.94
CA SER A 118 -5.83 1.29 4.89
C SER A 118 -6.78 1.53 3.72
N GLY A 119 -7.96 2.14 3.96
CA GLY A 119 -8.94 2.49 2.94
C GLY A 119 -8.39 3.32 1.78
N PRO A 120 -7.99 4.60 2.02
CA PRO A 120 -7.40 5.45 0.99
C PRO A 120 -6.13 4.85 0.37
N LEU A 121 -5.29 4.17 1.17
CA LEU A 121 -4.07 3.57 0.67
C LEU A 121 -4.34 2.42 -0.32
N LEU A 122 -5.34 1.57 -0.03
CA LEU A 122 -5.76 0.51 -0.93
C LEU A 122 -6.40 1.05 -2.21
N LEU A 123 -7.17 2.16 -2.12
CA LEU A 123 -7.70 2.85 -3.29
C LEU A 123 -6.57 3.40 -4.17
N LEU A 124 -5.60 4.10 -3.59
CA LEU A 124 -4.45 4.61 -4.32
C LEU A 124 -3.61 3.48 -4.92
N ARG A 125 -3.38 2.40 -4.16
CA ARG A 125 -2.72 1.19 -4.65
C ARG A 125 -3.45 0.59 -5.84
N SER A 126 -4.79 0.54 -5.83
CA SER A 126 -5.56 0.02 -6.96
C SER A 126 -5.28 0.80 -8.25
N LEU A 127 -5.21 2.14 -8.16
CA LEU A 127 -4.87 3.01 -9.29
C LEU A 127 -3.44 2.75 -9.76
N THR A 128 -2.49 2.63 -8.85
CA THR A 128 -1.10 2.30 -9.18
C THR A 128 -0.98 0.94 -9.87
N LEU A 129 -1.72 -0.07 -9.43
CA LEU A 129 -1.72 -1.39 -10.05
C LEU A 129 -2.27 -1.33 -11.49
N VAL A 130 -3.34 -0.57 -11.73
CA VAL A 130 -3.92 -0.38 -13.07
C VAL A 130 -2.99 0.39 -14.00
N SER A 131 -2.32 1.44 -13.49
CA SER A 131 -1.37 2.24 -14.27
C SER A 131 -0.05 1.51 -14.54
N SER A 132 0.31 0.53 -13.69
CA SER A 132 1.51 -0.29 -13.85
C SER A 132 1.39 -1.43 -14.88
N ARG A 133 0.26 -1.55 -15.58
CA ARG A 133 0.07 -2.59 -16.59
C ARG A 133 1.02 -2.37 -17.77
N ILE A 134 1.54 -3.48 -18.29
CA ILE A 134 2.46 -3.46 -19.43
C ILE A 134 1.63 -3.52 -20.72
N PRO A 135 1.96 -2.73 -21.77
CA PRO A 135 1.27 -2.82 -23.05
C PRO A 135 1.27 -4.26 -23.59
N ASP A 136 0.10 -4.79 -23.94
CA ASP A 136 -0.02 -6.15 -24.47
C ASP A 136 0.16 -6.11 -25.99
N SER A 137 1.40 -6.27 -26.45
CA SER A 137 1.72 -6.41 -27.88
C SER A 137 2.56 -7.67 -28.14
N PRO A 138 2.31 -8.39 -29.24
CA PRO A 138 3.05 -9.61 -29.57
C PRO A 138 4.54 -9.32 -29.76
N GLU A 139 4.88 -8.18 -30.37
CA GLU A 139 6.26 -7.73 -30.56
C GLU A 139 6.99 -7.49 -29.23
N LEU A 140 6.35 -6.82 -28.27
CA LEU A 140 6.94 -6.60 -26.95
C LEU A 140 7.11 -7.92 -26.19
N SER A 141 6.13 -8.83 -26.29
CA SER A 141 6.24 -10.15 -25.67
C SER A 141 7.44 -10.93 -26.22
N ASN A 142 7.67 -10.89 -27.54
CA ASN A 142 8.84 -11.53 -28.17
C ASN A 142 10.15 -10.90 -27.71
N ARG A 143 10.25 -9.56 -27.69
CA ARG A 143 11.45 -8.85 -27.20
C ARG A 143 11.76 -9.15 -25.73
N LEU A 144 10.72 -9.20 -24.88
CA LEU A 144 10.88 -9.57 -23.48
C LEU A 144 11.38 -11.00 -23.30
N GLN A 145 10.86 -11.93 -24.09
CA GLN A 145 11.30 -13.32 -24.04
C GLN A 145 12.76 -13.48 -24.50
N GLN A 146 13.14 -12.86 -25.62
CA GLN A 146 14.53 -12.83 -26.09
C GLN A 146 15.48 -12.20 -25.06
N THR A 147 15.06 -11.09 -24.44
CA THR A 147 15.85 -10.42 -23.40
C THR A 147 16.01 -11.32 -22.17
N LEU A 148 14.96 -12.04 -21.76
CA LEU A 148 15.02 -12.97 -20.64
C LEU A 148 15.97 -14.15 -20.94
N GLU A 149 15.90 -14.72 -22.13
CA GLU A 149 16.81 -15.80 -22.58
C GLU A 149 18.26 -15.32 -22.61
N LEU A 150 18.51 -14.10 -23.10
CA LEU A 150 19.83 -13.47 -23.09
C LEU A 150 20.37 -13.34 -21.65
N LEU A 151 19.57 -12.81 -20.73
CA LEU A 151 19.98 -12.64 -19.33
C LEU A 151 20.23 -13.99 -18.63
N ARG A 152 19.42 -15.00 -18.94
CA ARG A 152 19.60 -16.37 -18.42
C ARG A 152 20.87 -17.01 -18.95
N ALA A 153 21.16 -16.84 -20.24
CA ALA A 153 22.38 -17.35 -20.85
C ALA A 153 23.64 -16.74 -20.20
N ALA A 154 23.58 -15.48 -19.77
CA ALA A 154 24.67 -14.83 -19.06
C ALA A 154 24.83 -15.30 -17.60
N ASN A 155 23.74 -15.69 -16.92
CA ASN A 155 23.67 -16.25 -15.56
C ASN A 155 24.57 -15.56 -14.50
N LYS A 156 24.69 -14.23 -14.58
CA LYS A 156 25.55 -13.46 -13.66
C LYS A 156 24.91 -12.13 -13.32
N TRP A 157 25.39 -11.52 -12.24
CA TRP A 157 25.00 -10.17 -11.85
C TRP A 157 25.62 -9.14 -12.80
N GLN A 158 24.77 -8.49 -13.60
CA GLN A 158 25.18 -7.53 -14.63
C GLN A 158 24.64 -6.15 -14.31
N SER A 159 25.30 -5.11 -14.83
CA SER A 159 24.78 -3.75 -14.67
C SER A 159 23.71 -3.47 -15.72
N LEU A 160 22.76 -2.61 -15.39
CA LEU A 160 21.80 -2.11 -16.38
C LEU A 160 22.49 -1.36 -17.53
N SER A 161 23.69 -0.82 -17.31
CA SER A 161 24.49 -0.14 -18.35
C SER A 161 25.02 -1.09 -19.42
N ASP A 162 25.07 -2.39 -19.15
CA ASP A 162 25.59 -3.39 -20.10
C ASP A 162 24.58 -3.64 -21.26
N TYR A 163 23.33 -3.18 -21.09
CA TYR A 163 22.23 -3.43 -22.02
C TYR A 163 21.40 -2.16 -22.32
N PRO A 164 22.00 -1.11 -22.91
CA PRO A 164 21.31 0.15 -23.13
C PRO A 164 20.08 0.02 -24.04
N SER A 165 20.11 -0.88 -25.03
CA SER A 165 19.02 -1.13 -25.97
C SER A 165 17.86 -1.96 -25.40
N HIS A 166 18.07 -2.68 -24.28
CA HIS A 166 17.08 -3.56 -23.66
C HIS A 166 16.58 -3.03 -22.30
N ARG A 167 16.91 -1.77 -21.97
CA ARG A 167 16.64 -1.20 -20.64
C ARG A 167 15.16 -1.28 -20.27
N THR A 168 14.27 -0.99 -21.22
CA THR A 168 12.81 -1.00 -21.01
C THR A 168 12.32 -2.42 -20.73
N GLU A 169 12.76 -3.39 -21.53
CA GLU A 169 12.43 -4.80 -21.39
C GLU A 169 12.92 -5.35 -20.04
N ILE A 170 14.14 -5.01 -19.64
CA ILE A 170 14.71 -5.39 -18.34
C ILE A 170 13.86 -4.83 -17.20
N LEU A 171 13.45 -3.56 -17.25
CA LEU A 171 12.59 -2.97 -16.23
C LEU A 171 11.23 -3.67 -16.15
N TYR A 172 10.63 -4.03 -17.29
CA TYR A 172 9.39 -4.81 -17.32
C TYR A 172 9.58 -6.23 -16.78
N LEU A 173 10.69 -6.91 -17.08
CA LEU A 173 11.02 -8.22 -16.52
C LEU A 173 11.19 -8.16 -15.00
N ALA A 174 11.86 -7.12 -14.49
CA ALA A 174 12.02 -6.88 -13.06
C ALA A 174 10.66 -6.59 -12.40
N GLN A 175 9.82 -5.77 -13.03
CA GLN A 175 8.48 -5.47 -12.56
C GLN A 175 7.58 -6.73 -12.52
N MET A 176 7.77 -7.65 -13.46
CA MET A 176 7.09 -8.95 -13.49
C MET A 176 7.65 -9.96 -12.47
N GLY A 177 8.76 -9.64 -11.79
CA GLY A 177 9.43 -10.53 -10.84
C GLY A 177 10.09 -11.73 -11.53
N LEU A 178 10.47 -11.60 -12.80
CA LEU A 178 11.12 -12.66 -13.58
C LEU A 178 12.64 -12.60 -13.54
N ILE A 179 13.18 -11.47 -13.06
CA ILE A 179 14.59 -11.25 -12.82
C ILE A 179 14.75 -10.56 -11.46
N ASP A 180 15.86 -10.84 -10.78
CA ASP A 180 16.24 -10.18 -9.55
C ASP A 180 16.85 -8.81 -9.86
N PHE A 181 16.44 -7.79 -9.11
CA PHE A 181 16.95 -6.43 -9.21
C PHE A 181 17.51 -6.01 -7.85
N SER A 182 18.79 -5.61 -7.82
CA SER A 182 19.43 -5.05 -6.63
C SER A 182 19.68 -3.55 -6.82
N GLY A 183 18.90 -2.74 -6.10
CA GLY A 183 19.07 -1.29 -6.03
C GLY A 183 20.12 -0.83 -5.00
N HIS A 184 20.65 -1.72 -4.18
CA HIS A 184 21.63 -1.39 -3.13
C HIS A 184 23.05 -1.22 -3.68
N SER A 185 23.32 -1.70 -4.89
CA SER A 185 24.58 -1.48 -5.60
C SER A 185 24.46 -0.29 -6.54
N ASN A 186 25.47 0.59 -6.54
CA ASN A 186 25.60 1.67 -7.52
C ASN A 186 26.73 1.31 -8.50
N PRO A 187 26.46 1.01 -9.79
CA PRO A 187 25.16 1.06 -10.48
C PRO A 187 24.24 -0.14 -10.16
N PRO A 188 22.91 -0.01 -10.39
CA PRO A 188 21.94 -1.08 -10.15
C PRO A 188 22.30 -2.37 -10.90
N ARG A 189 22.12 -3.52 -10.24
CA ARG A 189 22.49 -4.83 -10.79
C ARG A 189 21.27 -5.71 -11.00
N ILE A 190 21.33 -6.52 -12.05
CA ILE A 190 20.27 -7.45 -12.45
C ILE A 190 20.82 -8.86 -12.58
N LYS A 191 19.97 -9.86 -12.32
CA LYS A 191 20.26 -11.27 -12.59
C LYS A 191 18.97 -11.99 -12.96
N ALA A 192 19.01 -12.83 -13.99
CA ALA A 192 17.93 -13.77 -14.29
C ALA A 192 18.27 -15.15 -13.71
N ASN A 193 17.28 -15.83 -13.15
CA ASN A 193 17.36 -17.22 -12.70
C ASN A 193 16.71 -18.17 -13.72
#